data_AF-A0A4Q6C6H3-F1
#
_entry.id   AF-A0A4Q6C6H3-F1
#
_cell.length_a   1.000
_cell.length_b   1.000
_cell.length_c   1.000
_cell.angle_alpha   90.00
_cell.angle_beta   90.00
_cell.angle_gamma   90.00
#
_symmetry.space_group_name_H-M   'P 1'
#
loop_
_entity.id
_entity.type
_entity.pdbx_description
1 polymer ?
#
loop_
_entity_poly.entity_id
_entity_poly.type
_entity_poly.pdbx_seq_one_letter_code
_entity_poly.pdbx_strand_id
1 'polypeptide(L)'
;MMFTKNWKSTAVLRLLSVMGLASGLGCQDEKFLYLSQQTDRTVSQTAMIREVHGSSGVDILWVIDNSGSMATPQKSVVDNAEKFMEEFSKASVDWKLGLISTDDSEKPFLGFNSSFDRSSADPVGVFGRAVDSLGTNGSASERAFDPIINSLKNFPTFLRPKKALAVIIVTDVEDQSRLTAPQFLASFKSIIGDRPYYTYGIFGAPDFNCQAMDDRWQYAGSRYEEFMNSSSSHQVYPLCSADYGVALANIGRDISTVIARPQIDLTDRPETSTIRVDYKGRLLPGGPQEDGGYWYYDYGLNAIVFYSLEFSTDETDSVSITYEKTGGLVPAASAS
;
A
#
# COMPACT_ATOMS: atom_id res chain seq x y z
N MET A 1 -19.25 64.71 47.60
CA MET A 1 -20.69 64.40 47.57
C MET A 1 -20.91 63.21 48.49
N MET A 2 -21.90 63.35 49.37
CA MET A 2 -22.21 62.59 50.60
C MET A 2 -22.43 61.06 50.40
N PHE A 3 -21.85 60.25 51.30
CA PHE A 3 -22.47 59.34 52.30
C PHE A 3 -23.18 58.06 51.75
N THR A 4 -22.68 56.84 52.00
CA THR A 4 -22.70 55.94 53.17
C THR A 4 -23.75 54.81 53.09
N LYS A 5 -23.28 53.63 53.54
CA LYS A 5 -23.93 52.64 54.43
C LYS A 5 -24.80 51.51 53.85
N ASN A 6 -24.29 50.30 54.11
CA ASN A 6 -24.96 49.00 54.23
C ASN A 6 -26.16 49.01 55.20
N TRP A 7 -27.20 48.22 54.92
CA TRP A 7 -27.72 47.20 55.85
C TRP A 7 -28.68 46.22 55.15
N LYS A 8 -28.50 44.93 55.45
CA LYS A 8 -29.42 43.80 55.28
C LYS A 8 -30.82 44.05 55.88
N SER A 9 -31.86 43.51 55.25
CA SER A 9 -33.01 42.98 55.98
C SER A 9 -33.84 42.00 55.15
N THR A 10 -34.06 40.85 55.77
CA THR A 10 -34.99 39.77 55.48
C THR A 10 -36.46 40.20 55.49
N ALA A 11 -37.27 39.35 54.85
CA ALA A 11 -38.61 38.93 55.27
C ALA A 11 -39.83 39.77 54.82
N VAL A 12 -40.67 39.07 54.02
CA VAL A 12 -42.03 38.66 54.40
C VAL A 12 -43.24 39.43 53.81
N LEU A 13 -44.09 38.59 53.20
CA LEU A 13 -45.56 38.62 53.12
C LEU A 13 -46.30 39.34 51.98
N ARG A 14 -46.88 38.46 51.15
CA ARG A 14 -48.32 38.34 50.82
C ARG A 14 -48.94 39.26 49.77
N LEU A 15 -49.29 38.57 48.67
CA LEU A 15 -50.65 38.42 48.13
C LEU A 15 -51.36 39.71 47.70
N LEU A 16 -51.30 39.96 46.39
CA LEU A 16 -52.41 40.54 45.65
C LEU A 16 -52.59 39.76 44.35
N SER A 17 -53.65 38.96 44.36
CA SER A 17 -54.24 38.31 43.20
C SER A 17 -54.82 39.39 42.27
N VAL A 18 -54.38 39.41 41.01
CA VAL A 18 -55.18 39.94 39.91
C VAL A 18 -55.15 38.92 38.77
N MET A 19 -56.31 38.32 38.56
CA MET A 19 -56.66 37.52 37.39
C MET A 19 -56.69 38.44 36.17
N GLY A 20 -55.96 38.08 35.12
CA GLY A 20 -56.01 38.74 33.80
C GLY A 20 -55.68 37.72 32.72
N LEU A 21 -56.66 37.43 31.87
CA LEU A 21 -56.64 36.39 30.85
C LEU A 21 -55.62 36.62 29.72
N ALA A 22 -55.04 35.49 29.30
CA ALA A 22 -54.74 35.05 27.93
C ALA A 22 -53.86 35.93 27.02
N SER A 23 -52.67 35.42 26.72
CA SER A 23 -52.08 35.35 25.37
C SER A 23 -50.96 34.32 25.40
N GLY A 24 -50.96 33.38 24.45
CA GLY A 24 -50.03 32.25 24.42
C GLY A 24 -48.57 32.69 24.42
N LEU A 25 -47.85 32.29 25.46
CA LEU A 25 -46.40 32.13 25.40
C LEU A 25 -46.17 30.67 25.03
N GLY A 26 -45.75 30.45 23.79
CA GLY A 26 -45.26 29.15 23.37
C GLY A 26 -44.18 28.70 24.34
N CYS A 27 -44.22 27.43 24.73
CA CYS A 27 -43.06 26.75 25.29
C CYS A 27 -41.91 27.01 24.32
N GLN A 28 -40.99 27.90 24.68
CA GLN A 28 -39.64 27.76 24.17
C GLN A 28 -39.15 26.45 24.77
N ASP A 29 -39.12 25.40 23.96
CA ASP A 29 -38.31 24.23 24.24
C ASP A 29 -36.89 24.75 24.46
N GLU A 30 -36.49 24.93 25.71
CA GLU A 30 -35.09 25.08 26.04
C GLU A 30 -34.42 23.78 25.61
N LYS A 31 -33.78 23.83 24.44
CA LYS A 31 -32.94 22.73 23.94
C LYS A 31 -31.70 22.68 24.80
N PHE A 32 -31.79 21.97 25.91
CA PHE A 32 -30.62 21.64 26.71
C PHE A 32 -29.72 20.70 25.91
N LEU A 33 -28.44 21.08 25.77
CA LEU A 33 -27.38 20.15 25.41
C LEU A 33 -27.03 19.37 26.67
N TYR A 34 -27.48 18.12 26.75
CA TYR A 34 -27.00 17.22 27.78
C TYR A 34 -25.65 16.64 27.33
N LEU A 35 -24.63 16.74 28.19
CA LEU A 35 -23.47 15.86 28.12
C LEU A 35 -23.96 14.46 28.53
N SER A 36 -24.38 13.67 27.55
CA SER A 36 -24.61 12.24 27.75
C SER A 36 -23.28 11.59 28.14
N GLN A 37 -23.07 11.36 29.44
CA GLN A 37 -22.00 10.51 29.94
C GLN A 37 -22.41 9.04 29.82
N GLN A 38 -22.41 8.51 28.60
CA GLN A 38 -22.00 7.13 28.29
C GLN A 38 -22.37 6.82 26.84
N THR A 39 -21.36 6.91 26.00
CA THR A 39 -21.20 6.00 24.87
C THR A 39 -19.77 5.48 25.04
N ASP A 40 -19.55 4.17 24.92
CA ASP A 40 -18.20 3.59 24.99
C ASP A 40 -17.29 4.38 24.04
N ARG A 41 -16.48 5.27 24.62
CA ARG A 41 -15.50 6.06 23.86
C ARG A 41 -14.36 5.18 23.43
N THR A 42 -14.09 4.12 24.18
CA THR A 42 -13.03 3.18 23.90
C THR A 42 -13.46 2.22 22.81
N VAL A 43 -12.72 2.23 21.70
CA VAL A 43 -12.76 1.18 20.68
C VAL A 43 -11.66 0.20 20.98
N SER A 44 -11.96 -1.09 20.86
CA SER A 44 -10.97 -2.14 20.80
C SER A 44 -11.20 -2.95 19.53
N GLN A 45 -10.15 -3.10 18.72
CA GLN A 45 -10.16 -3.92 17.53
C GLN A 45 -8.98 -4.89 17.56
N THR A 46 -9.16 -6.05 16.94
CA THR A 46 -8.11 -7.06 16.81
C THR A 46 -7.98 -7.39 15.33
N ALA A 47 -6.75 -7.37 14.83
CA ALA A 47 -6.43 -7.79 13.47
C ALA A 47 -5.43 -8.93 13.51
N MET A 48 -5.67 -9.98 12.73
CA MET A 48 -4.67 -11.03 12.54
C MET A 48 -3.52 -10.46 11.69
N ILE A 49 -2.28 -10.91 11.92
CA ILE A 49 -1.12 -10.45 11.14
C ILE A 49 -1.31 -10.73 9.65
N ARG A 50 -1.89 -11.88 9.28
CA ARG A 50 -2.27 -12.20 7.88
C ARG A 50 -3.37 -11.29 7.28
N GLU A 51 -4.14 -10.59 8.11
CA GLU A 51 -5.20 -9.66 7.70
C GLU A 51 -4.69 -8.23 7.61
N VAL A 52 -3.46 -7.96 8.10
CA VAL A 52 -2.79 -6.68 7.89
C VAL A 52 -2.48 -6.54 6.41
N HIS A 53 -2.96 -5.45 5.80
CA HIS A 53 -2.71 -5.19 4.40
C HIS A 53 -1.29 -4.71 4.19
N GLY A 54 -0.47 -5.43 3.41
CA GLY A 54 0.92 -5.09 3.14
C GLY A 54 1.91 -6.04 3.80
N SER A 55 3.20 -5.85 3.53
CA SER A 55 4.31 -6.72 3.92
C SER A 55 5.44 -5.90 4.55
N SER A 56 6.26 -6.53 5.39
CA SER A 56 7.39 -5.88 6.07
C SER A 56 8.54 -5.42 5.14
N GLY A 57 8.35 -5.53 3.83
CA GLY A 57 9.32 -5.28 2.78
C GLY A 57 9.04 -6.17 1.58
N VAL A 58 9.69 -5.87 0.45
CA VAL A 58 9.33 -6.43 -0.86
C VAL A 58 10.57 -6.85 -1.64
N ASP A 59 10.51 -8.04 -2.25
CA ASP A 59 11.44 -8.48 -3.28
C ASP A 59 10.83 -8.15 -4.64
N ILE A 60 11.55 -7.46 -5.51
CA ILE A 60 11.05 -6.94 -6.79
C ILE A 60 11.80 -7.67 -7.90
N LEU A 61 11.09 -8.51 -8.65
CA LEU A 61 11.61 -9.11 -9.87
C LEU A 61 11.16 -8.28 -11.06
N TRP A 62 12.09 -7.58 -11.70
CA TRP A 62 11.83 -6.83 -12.91
C TRP A 62 12.29 -7.61 -14.14
N VAL A 63 11.36 -7.86 -15.04
CA VAL A 63 11.55 -8.58 -16.30
C VAL A 63 11.34 -7.59 -17.43
N ILE A 64 12.37 -7.36 -18.23
CA ILE A 64 12.32 -6.42 -19.36
C ILE A 64 12.64 -7.16 -20.64
N ASP A 65 11.75 -7.06 -21.61
CA ASP A 65 12.00 -7.51 -22.97
C ASP A 65 13.10 -6.68 -23.63
N ASN A 66 14.16 -7.35 -24.05
CA ASN A 66 15.31 -6.73 -24.72
C ASN A 66 15.41 -7.15 -26.19
N SER A 67 14.29 -7.53 -26.81
CA SER A 67 14.19 -7.73 -28.25
C SER A 67 14.41 -6.42 -29.05
N GLY A 68 14.60 -6.55 -30.37
CA GLY A 68 14.84 -5.40 -31.25
C GLY A 68 13.65 -4.45 -31.38
N SER A 69 12.41 -4.96 -31.31
CA SER A 69 11.18 -4.17 -31.38
C SER A 69 11.03 -3.23 -30.18
N MET A 70 11.65 -3.59 -29.05
CA MET A 70 11.71 -2.77 -27.86
C MET A 70 12.60 -1.53 -28.00
N ALA A 71 13.33 -1.29 -29.10
CA ALA A 71 14.26 -0.15 -29.23
C ALA A 71 13.64 1.23 -28.90
N THR A 72 12.41 1.49 -29.35
CA THR A 72 11.72 2.75 -29.04
C THR A 72 11.17 2.77 -27.61
N PRO A 73 10.44 1.74 -27.14
CA PRO A 73 10.03 1.63 -25.75
C PRO A 73 11.17 1.62 -24.72
N GLN A 74 12.29 0.97 -25.01
CA GLN A 74 13.45 0.80 -24.13
C GLN A 74 14.03 2.16 -23.73
N LYS A 75 14.04 3.14 -24.65
CA LYS A 75 14.45 4.50 -24.30
C LYS A 75 13.52 5.11 -23.24
N SER A 76 12.20 4.93 -23.39
CA SER A 76 11.25 5.37 -22.38
C SER A 76 11.40 4.59 -21.06
N VAL A 77 11.74 3.30 -21.12
CA VAL A 77 12.04 2.47 -19.94
C VAL A 77 13.25 3.03 -19.20
N VAL A 78 14.37 3.26 -19.90
CA VAL A 78 15.60 3.85 -19.34
C VAL A 78 15.34 5.24 -18.76
N ASP A 79 14.70 6.12 -19.53
CA ASP A 79 14.43 7.51 -19.16
C ASP A 79 13.47 7.64 -17.94
N ASN A 80 12.76 6.57 -17.56
CA ASN A 80 11.82 6.57 -16.43
C ASN A 80 12.13 5.52 -15.35
N ALA A 81 13.10 4.63 -15.56
CA ALA A 81 13.62 3.70 -14.56
C ALA A 81 14.14 4.44 -13.31
N GLU A 82 14.74 5.61 -13.51
CA GLU A 82 15.19 6.48 -12.43
C GLU A 82 14.02 6.95 -11.56
N LYS A 83 12.90 7.36 -12.16
CA LYS A 83 11.70 7.81 -11.43
C LYS A 83 11.10 6.72 -10.55
N PHE A 84 11.07 5.48 -11.05
CA PHE A 84 10.66 4.34 -10.23
C PHE A 84 11.56 4.24 -8.98
N MET A 85 12.88 4.24 -9.17
CA MET A 85 13.82 4.08 -8.06
C MET A 85 13.84 5.29 -7.12
N GLU A 86 13.58 6.49 -7.62
CA GLU A 86 13.42 7.69 -6.80
C GLU A 86 12.28 7.50 -5.78
N GLU A 87 11.12 6.98 -6.19
CA GLU A 87 10.01 6.72 -5.26
C GLU A 87 10.40 5.69 -4.19
N PHE A 88 11.15 4.64 -4.55
CA PHE A 88 11.68 3.66 -3.59
C PHE A 88 12.78 4.20 -2.66
N SER A 89 13.61 5.11 -3.16
CA SER A 89 14.66 5.74 -2.35
C SER A 89 14.09 6.69 -1.29
N LYS A 90 12.95 7.33 -1.58
CA LYS A 90 12.24 8.24 -0.67
C LYS A 90 11.46 7.49 0.42
N ALA A 91 10.92 6.32 0.10
CA ALA A 91 10.12 5.56 1.05
C ALA A 91 11.02 4.82 2.07
N SER A 92 10.60 4.66 3.33
CA SER A 92 11.28 3.82 4.34
C SER A 92 11.04 2.31 4.16
N VAL A 93 10.99 1.87 2.91
CA VAL A 93 10.67 0.51 2.51
C VAL A 93 11.91 -0.38 2.44
N ASP A 94 11.84 -1.55 3.06
CA ASP A 94 12.85 -2.59 2.94
C ASP A 94 12.68 -3.36 1.61
N TRP A 95 13.35 -2.91 0.56
CA TRP A 95 13.28 -3.49 -0.77
C TRP A 95 14.57 -4.19 -1.19
N LYS A 96 14.42 -5.22 -2.02
CA LYS A 96 15.48 -5.87 -2.80
C LYS A 96 14.97 -6.02 -4.22
N LEU A 97 15.79 -5.74 -5.23
CA LEU A 97 15.39 -5.75 -6.62
C LEU A 97 16.34 -6.61 -7.44
N GLY A 98 15.78 -7.42 -8.33
CA GLY A 98 16.48 -8.22 -9.33
C GLY A 98 16.00 -7.83 -10.72
N LEU A 99 16.94 -7.75 -11.67
CA LEU A 99 16.66 -7.42 -13.08
C LEU A 99 17.07 -8.58 -13.98
N ILE A 100 16.14 -9.04 -14.81
CA ILE A 100 16.32 -10.08 -15.82
C ILE A 100 15.73 -9.65 -17.16
N SER A 101 16.16 -10.27 -18.25
CA SER A 101 15.54 -10.14 -19.56
C SER A 101 14.52 -11.26 -19.83
N THR A 102 13.81 -11.16 -20.95
CA THR A 102 12.98 -12.24 -21.51
C THR A 102 13.80 -13.31 -22.24
N ASP A 103 15.11 -13.10 -22.41
CA ASP A 103 16.03 -14.04 -23.04
C ASP A 103 16.53 -15.08 -22.01
N ASP A 104 16.13 -16.34 -22.19
CA ASP A 104 16.46 -17.44 -21.28
C ASP A 104 17.94 -17.89 -21.33
N SER A 105 18.71 -17.37 -22.29
CA SER A 105 20.15 -17.61 -22.41
C SER A 105 21.02 -16.59 -21.67
N GLU A 106 20.43 -15.45 -21.29
CA GLU A 106 21.15 -14.39 -20.60
C GLU A 106 21.22 -14.62 -19.09
N LYS A 107 22.28 -14.08 -18.49
CA LYS A 107 22.39 -14.03 -17.03
C LYS A 107 21.61 -12.84 -16.50
N PRO A 108 21.14 -12.87 -15.24
CA PRO A 108 20.55 -11.69 -14.64
C PRO A 108 21.46 -10.47 -14.66
N PHE A 109 20.89 -9.31 -14.93
CA PHE A 109 21.59 -8.04 -15.10
C PHE A 109 21.88 -7.33 -13.77
N LEU A 110 21.03 -7.54 -12.76
CA LEU A 110 21.18 -6.89 -11.45
C LEU A 110 20.55 -7.71 -10.32
N GLY A 111 21.12 -7.66 -9.11
CA GLY A 111 20.40 -8.01 -7.88
C GLY A 111 20.39 -9.47 -7.43
N PHE A 112 21.04 -10.36 -8.18
CA PHE A 112 21.09 -11.79 -7.87
C PHE A 112 22.43 -12.23 -7.26
N ASN A 113 23.51 -12.19 -8.05
CA ASN A 113 24.86 -12.55 -7.56
C ASN A 113 25.33 -11.61 -6.44
N SER A 114 25.06 -10.32 -6.61
CA SER A 114 25.22 -9.28 -5.61
C SER A 114 23.84 -8.72 -5.29
N SER A 115 23.51 -8.62 -4.00
CA SER A 115 22.25 -7.99 -3.57
C SER A 115 22.18 -6.57 -4.08
N PHE A 116 21.05 -6.21 -4.66
CA PHE A 116 20.70 -4.84 -4.97
C PHE A 116 19.46 -4.50 -4.15
N ASP A 117 19.66 -3.72 -3.10
CA ASP A 117 18.66 -3.43 -2.08
C ASP A 117 18.78 -1.99 -1.58
N ARG A 118 17.92 -1.63 -0.62
CA ARG A 118 17.88 -0.29 0.01
C ARG A 118 19.25 0.25 0.46
N SER A 119 20.19 -0.62 0.84
CA SER A 119 21.51 -0.22 1.34
C SER A 119 22.52 0.08 0.23
N SER A 120 22.17 -0.16 -1.03
CA SER A 120 23.04 0.06 -2.18
C SER A 120 23.38 1.55 -2.31
N ALA A 121 24.65 1.85 -2.59
CA ALA A 121 25.07 3.20 -2.93
C ALA A 121 24.53 3.59 -4.32
N ASP A 122 23.98 4.81 -4.44
CA ASP A 122 23.40 5.33 -5.69
C ASP A 122 22.42 4.34 -6.36
N PRO A 123 21.32 3.93 -5.69
CA PRO A 123 20.42 2.92 -6.23
C PRO A 123 19.74 3.38 -7.53
N VAL A 124 19.47 4.68 -7.67
CA VAL A 124 18.89 5.27 -8.88
C VAL A 124 19.85 5.10 -10.06
N GLY A 125 21.11 5.56 -9.95
CA GLY A 125 22.07 5.47 -11.04
C GLY A 125 22.51 4.04 -11.34
N VAL A 126 22.64 3.17 -10.33
CA VAL A 126 22.96 1.74 -10.54
C VAL A 126 21.86 1.05 -11.33
N PHE A 127 20.59 1.28 -10.98
CA PHE A 127 19.46 0.69 -11.70
C PHE A 127 19.37 1.23 -13.13
N GLY A 128 19.49 2.54 -13.33
CA GLY A 128 19.45 3.15 -14.67
C GLY A 128 20.51 2.56 -15.62
N ARG A 129 21.76 2.40 -15.14
CA ARG A 129 22.83 1.75 -15.91
C ARG A 129 22.54 0.27 -16.21
N ALA A 130 21.93 -0.45 -15.29
CA ALA A 130 21.56 -1.85 -15.51
C ALA A 130 20.46 -1.98 -16.57
N VAL A 131 19.45 -1.11 -16.53
CA VAL A 131 18.39 -1.04 -17.54
C VAL A 131 18.96 -0.70 -18.92
N ASP A 132 19.87 0.28 -19.00
CA ASP A 132 20.56 0.64 -20.24
C ASP A 132 21.39 -0.53 -20.80
N SER A 133 22.05 -1.30 -19.92
CA SER A 133 22.90 -2.43 -20.31
C SER A 133 22.17 -3.65 -20.90
N LEU A 134 20.85 -3.77 -20.71
CA LEU A 134 20.03 -4.79 -21.39
C LEU A 134 20.13 -4.67 -22.90
N GLY A 135 20.22 -3.43 -23.41
CA GLY A 135 20.14 -3.15 -24.84
C GLY A 135 18.86 -3.68 -25.47
N THR A 136 18.91 -3.90 -26.79
CA THR A 136 17.80 -4.42 -27.60
C THR A 136 18.28 -5.51 -28.58
N ASN A 137 19.29 -6.28 -28.17
CA ASN A 137 19.91 -7.34 -28.98
C ASN A 137 19.58 -8.75 -28.46
N GLY A 138 18.59 -8.87 -27.58
CA GLY A 138 18.12 -10.13 -27.05
C GLY A 138 17.44 -11.00 -28.11
N SER A 139 17.10 -12.22 -27.70
CA SER A 139 16.37 -13.20 -28.50
C SER A 139 15.07 -12.63 -29.10
N ALA A 140 14.76 -13.03 -30.34
CA ALA A 140 13.46 -12.81 -31.00
C ALA A 140 12.39 -13.85 -30.58
N SER A 141 12.71 -14.68 -29.59
CA SER A 141 11.75 -15.55 -28.90
C SER A 141 11.72 -15.09 -27.45
N GLU A 142 10.68 -14.33 -27.11
CA GLU A 142 10.54 -13.63 -25.85
C GLU A 142 9.77 -14.51 -24.86
N ARG A 143 10.47 -14.97 -23.82
CA ARG A 143 9.97 -16.03 -22.94
C ARG A 143 9.91 -15.56 -21.50
N ALA A 144 9.15 -14.52 -21.17
CA ALA A 144 9.17 -13.95 -19.82
C ALA A 144 9.06 -15.00 -18.68
N PHE A 145 8.27 -16.07 -18.85
CA PHE A 145 8.06 -17.07 -17.79
C PHE A 145 9.27 -17.96 -17.52
N ASP A 146 10.03 -18.37 -18.54
CA ASP A 146 11.17 -19.28 -18.37
C ASP A 146 12.32 -18.65 -17.51
N PRO A 147 12.82 -17.42 -17.78
CA PRO A 147 13.78 -16.69 -16.95
C PRO A 147 13.28 -16.40 -15.55
N ILE A 148 11.98 -16.14 -15.34
CA ILE A 148 11.42 -15.98 -13.98
C ILE A 148 11.65 -17.25 -13.17
N ILE A 149 11.21 -18.40 -13.70
CA ILE A 149 11.37 -19.70 -13.01
C ILE A 149 12.84 -20.03 -12.81
N ASN A 150 13.66 -19.87 -13.85
CA ASN A 150 15.08 -20.19 -13.80
C ASN A 150 15.82 -19.31 -12.78
N SER A 151 15.56 -18.02 -12.76
CA SER A 151 16.23 -17.09 -11.84
C SER A 151 15.84 -17.36 -10.39
N LEU A 152 14.55 -17.56 -10.09
CA LEU A 152 14.11 -17.86 -8.73
C LEU A 152 14.65 -19.21 -8.22
N LYS A 153 14.79 -20.21 -9.10
CA LYS A 153 15.40 -21.50 -8.75
C LYS A 153 16.91 -21.42 -8.56
N ASN A 154 17.62 -20.73 -9.45
CA ASN A 154 19.08 -20.65 -9.45
C ASN A 154 19.61 -19.71 -8.36
N PHE A 155 18.79 -18.74 -7.93
CA PHE A 155 19.14 -17.76 -6.90
C PHE A 155 18.11 -17.76 -5.76
N PRO A 156 18.02 -18.85 -4.98
CA PRO A 156 17.01 -18.97 -3.93
C PRO A 156 17.15 -17.90 -2.83
N THR A 157 18.34 -17.33 -2.65
CA THR A 157 18.61 -16.22 -1.72
C THR A 157 18.09 -14.87 -2.20
N PHE A 158 17.55 -14.80 -3.42
CA PHE A 158 16.84 -13.63 -3.89
C PHE A 158 15.56 -13.40 -3.06
N LEU A 159 14.78 -14.46 -2.85
CA LEU A 159 13.54 -14.44 -2.07
C LEU A 159 13.84 -14.42 -0.57
N ARG A 160 13.74 -13.23 0.05
CA ARG A 160 14.00 -13.01 1.48
C ARG A 160 12.82 -13.48 2.33
N PRO A 161 13.02 -14.20 3.45
CA PRO A 161 11.91 -14.68 4.27
C PRO A 161 10.92 -13.59 4.67
N LYS A 162 9.61 -13.87 4.61
CA LYS A 162 8.52 -12.97 5.05
C LYS A 162 8.42 -11.62 4.33
N LYS A 163 9.01 -11.49 3.15
CA LYS A 163 8.86 -10.32 2.28
C LYS A 163 7.85 -10.64 1.17
N ALA A 164 7.06 -9.67 0.71
CA ALA A 164 6.24 -9.89 -0.48
C ALA A 164 7.12 -10.04 -1.74
N LEU A 165 6.55 -10.56 -2.82
CA LEU A 165 7.19 -10.54 -4.15
C LEU A 165 6.40 -9.65 -5.10
N ALA A 166 7.01 -8.62 -5.66
CA ALA A 166 6.46 -7.87 -6.79
C ALA A 166 7.12 -8.37 -8.08
N VAL A 167 6.34 -8.76 -9.07
CA VAL A 167 6.85 -9.14 -10.41
C VAL A 167 6.39 -8.09 -11.41
N ILE A 168 7.34 -7.39 -12.03
CA ILE A 168 7.09 -6.37 -13.04
C ILE A 168 7.53 -6.95 -14.38
N ILE A 169 6.64 -6.96 -15.37
CA ILE A 169 6.92 -7.48 -16.72
C ILE A 169 6.71 -6.35 -17.72
N VAL A 170 7.71 -6.11 -18.57
CA VAL A 170 7.67 -5.12 -19.65
C VAL A 170 7.95 -5.84 -20.97
N THR A 171 7.01 -5.87 -21.91
CA THR A 171 7.18 -6.52 -23.23
C THR A 171 6.14 -6.02 -24.23
N ASP A 172 6.47 -6.06 -25.52
CA ASP A 172 5.54 -5.77 -26.61
C ASP A 172 4.93 -7.02 -27.28
N VAL A 173 5.28 -8.23 -26.81
CA VAL A 173 4.82 -9.51 -27.37
C VAL A 173 4.27 -10.46 -26.30
N GLU A 174 3.57 -11.52 -26.74
CA GLU A 174 3.08 -12.58 -25.87
C GLU A 174 4.22 -13.49 -25.36
N ASP A 175 4.05 -14.11 -24.18
CA ASP A 175 5.00 -15.10 -23.68
C ASP A 175 5.08 -16.34 -24.58
N GLN A 176 6.29 -16.63 -25.06
CA GLN A 176 6.62 -17.79 -25.88
C GLN A 176 7.31 -18.90 -25.09
N SER A 177 7.26 -18.85 -23.76
CA SER A 177 7.87 -19.85 -22.90
C SER A 177 7.31 -21.25 -23.15
N ARG A 178 8.08 -22.27 -22.78
CA ARG A 178 7.65 -23.67 -22.95
C ARG A 178 6.48 -24.04 -22.07
N LEU A 179 6.38 -23.42 -20.90
CA LEU A 179 5.32 -23.66 -19.94
C LEU A 179 4.03 -22.96 -20.37
N THR A 180 2.91 -23.67 -20.26
CA THR A 180 1.60 -23.00 -20.28
C THR A 180 1.42 -22.15 -19.01
N ALA A 181 0.50 -21.19 -19.02
CA ALA A 181 0.22 -20.38 -17.84
C ALA A 181 -0.12 -21.22 -16.59
N PRO A 182 -0.97 -22.28 -16.64
CA PRO A 182 -1.19 -23.15 -15.48
C PRO A 182 0.08 -23.86 -14.98
N GLN A 183 0.95 -24.31 -15.88
CA GLN A 183 2.20 -24.99 -15.53
C GLN A 183 3.23 -24.03 -14.93
N PHE A 184 3.31 -22.82 -15.49
CA PHE A 184 4.10 -21.74 -14.94
C PHE A 184 3.62 -21.37 -13.54
N LEU A 185 2.31 -21.16 -13.35
CA LEU A 185 1.71 -20.83 -12.06
C LEU A 185 1.98 -21.89 -11.00
N ALA A 186 1.82 -23.17 -11.35
CA ALA A 186 2.13 -24.27 -10.43
C ALA A 186 3.62 -24.26 -10.04
N SER A 187 4.51 -24.07 -11.01
CA SER A 187 5.96 -23.99 -10.77
C SER A 187 6.33 -22.77 -9.92
N PHE A 188 5.78 -21.61 -10.27
CA PHE A 188 6.00 -20.34 -9.58
C PHE A 188 5.56 -20.42 -8.12
N LYS A 189 4.33 -20.88 -7.85
CA LYS A 189 3.80 -21.08 -6.49
C LYS A 189 4.61 -22.11 -5.69
N SER A 190 5.15 -23.15 -6.35
CA SER A 190 6.03 -24.10 -5.67
C SER A 190 7.34 -23.49 -5.18
N ILE A 191 7.81 -22.41 -5.83
CA ILE A 191 9.05 -21.71 -5.47
C ILE A 191 8.79 -20.63 -4.43
N ILE A 192 7.74 -19.82 -4.60
CA ILE A 192 7.47 -18.68 -3.71
C ILE A 192 6.76 -19.08 -2.41
N GLY A 193 6.14 -20.27 -2.37
CA GLY A 193 5.36 -20.75 -1.23
C GLY A 193 4.09 -19.93 -1.01
N ASP A 194 3.68 -19.77 0.25
CA ASP A 194 2.50 -19.01 0.65
C ASP A 194 2.73 -17.48 0.67
N ARG A 195 3.88 -17.02 0.17
CA ARG A 195 4.25 -15.61 0.13
C ARG A 195 3.23 -14.80 -0.68
N PRO A 196 2.78 -13.62 -0.18
CA PRO A 196 1.99 -12.71 -0.98
C PRO A 196 2.80 -12.19 -2.17
N TYR A 197 2.19 -12.22 -3.35
CA TYR A 197 2.81 -11.67 -4.56
C TYR A 197 1.87 -10.78 -5.34
N TYR A 198 2.47 -9.81 -6.01
CA TYR A 198 1.82 -8.73 -6.73
C TYR A 198 2.43 -8.64 -8.11
N THR A 199 1.62 -8.31 -9.11
CA THR A 199 2.07 -8.34 -10.50
C THR A 199 1.76 -7.05 -11.22
N TYR A 200 2.71 -6.59 -12.04
CA TYR A 200 2.61 -5.35 -12.78
C TYR A 200 2.99 -5.63 -14.23
N GLY A 201 2.06 -5.34 -15.14
CA GLY A 201 2.25 -5.53 -16.57
C GLY A 201 2.40 -4.20 -17.28
N ILE A 202 3.43 -4.07 -18.11
CA ILE A 202 3.51 -3.00 -19.10
C ILE A 202 3.62 -3.63 -20.47
N PHE A 203 2.51 -3.62 -21.21
CA PHE A 203 2.35 -4.47 -22.38
C PHE A 203 2.05 -3.68 -23.67
N GLY A 204 2.68 -4.07 -24.76
CA GLY A 204 2.48 -3.52 -26.11
C GLY A 204 1.33 -4.16 -26.90
N ALA A 205 0.28 -4.63 -26.23
CA ALA A 205 -0.79 -5.38 -26.88
C ALA A 205 -1.73 -4.48 -27.74
N PRO A 206 -2.19 -4.94 -28.92
CA PRO A 206 -3.14 -4.23 -29.78
C PRO A 206 -4.47 -3.84 -29.12
N ASP A 207 -4.97 -4.64 -28.18
CA ASP A 207 -6.17 -4.36 -27.39
C ASP A 207 -5.97 -3.27 -26.32
N PHE A 208 -4.73 -2.80 -26.14
CA PHE A 208 -4.39 -1.53 -25.46
C PHE A 208 -4.19 -0.35 -26.42
N ASN A 209 -4.61 -0.49 -27.69
CA ASN A 209 -4.41 0.46 -28.78
C ASN A 209 -2.94 0.71 -29.13
N CYS A 210 -2.04 -0.22 -28.78
CA CYS A 210 -0.67 -0.16 -29.25
C CYS A 210 -0.57 -0.62 -30.70
N GLN A 211 0.34 0.00 -31.47
CA GLN A 211 0.62 -0.46 -32.81
C GLN A 211 1.39 -1.77 -32.72
N ALA A 212 0.85 -2.84 -33.34
CA ALA A 212 1.54 -4.11 -33.42
C ALA A 212 2.86 -3.91 -34.19
N MET A 213 3.98 -4.19 -33.53
CA MET A 213 5.32 -4.05 -34.11
C MET A 213 5.67 -5.26 -34.98
N ASP A 214 5.34 -6.48 -34.53
CA ASP A 214 5.60 -7.73 -35.28
C ASP A 214 4.49 -8.78 -35.13
N ASP A 215 4.21 -9.24 -33.90
CA ASP A 215 3.21 -10.29 -33.65
C ASP A 215 1.86 -9.73 -33.15
N ARG A 216 0.77 -10.20 -33.78
CA ARG A 216 -0.59 -9.86 -33.31
C ARG A 216 -0.99 -10.80 -32.19
N TRP A 217 -0.83 -10.32 -30.97
CA TRP A 217 -1.40 -10.93 -29.78
C TRP A 217 -2.53 -10.07 -29.20
N GLN A 218 -3.17 -10.54 -28.14
CA GLN A 218 -4.10 -9.76 -27.32
C GLN A 218 -3.77 -10.04 -25.87
N TYR A 219 -3.80 -9.02 -25.02
CA TYR A 219 -3.69 -9.23 -23.59
C TYR A 219 -4.89 -10.03 -23.08
N ALA A 220 -6.10 -9.76 -23.57
CA ALA A 220 -7.28 -10.55 -23.24
C ALA A 220 -7.12 -12.02 -23.68
N GLY A 221 -7.22 -12.94 -22.73
CA GLY A 221 -7.02 -14.37 -22.91
C GLY A 221 -5.56 -14.82 -23.00
N SER A 222 -4.60 -13.91 -22.78
CA SER A 222 -3.16 -14.22 -22.79
C SER A 222 -2.71 -15.04 -21.58
N ARG A 223 -1.51 -15.60 -21.68
CA ARG A 223 -0.84 -16.21 -20.53
C ARG A 223 -0.51 -15.16 -19.47
N TYR A 224 -0.21 -13.93 -19.89
CA TYR A 224 0.03 -12.82 -18.98
C TYR A 224 -1.22 -12.47 -18.19
N GLU A 225 -2.40 -12.37 -18.81
CA GLU A 225 -3.65 -12.10 -18.10
C GLU A 225 -3.93 -13.16 -17.04
N GLU A 226 -3.73 -14.45 -17.37
CA GLU A 226 -3.89 -15.53 -16.41
C GLU A 226 -2.91 -15.39 -15.22
N PHE A 227 -1.65 -15.05 -15.48
CA PHE A 227 -0.67 -14.81 -14.42
C PHE A 227 -1.04 -13.60 -13.56
N MET A 228 -1.39 -12.48 -14.17
CA MET A 228 -1.74 -11.23 -13.47
C MET A 228 -2.95 -11.45 -12.54
N ASN A 229 -4.00 -12.08 -13.06
CA ASN A 229 -5.22 -12.40 -12.31
C ASN A 229 -5.01 -13.40 -11.16
N SER A 230 -3.90 -14.13 -11.13
CA SER A 230 -3.59 -15.09 -10.07
C SER A 230 -3.01 -14.45 -8.80
N SER A 231 -2.51 -13.22 -8.90
CA SER A 231 -1.79 -12.50 -7.84
C SER A 231 -2.73 -11.86 -6.82
N SER A 232 -2.17 -11.42 -5.68
CA SER A 232 -2.95 -10.74 -4.64
C SER A 232 -3.54 -9.41 -5.10
N SER A 233 -2.84 -8.71 -5.99
CA SER A 233 -3.31 -7.56 -6.74
C SER A 233 -2.44 -7.37 -7.97
N HIS A 234 -3.03 -6.84 -9.04
CA HIS A 234 -2.31 -6.54 -10.27
C HIS A 234 -2.67 -5.18 -10.85
N GLN A 235 -1.74 -4.59 -11.59
CA GLN A 235 -1.98 -3.40 -12.41
C GLN A 235 -1.37 -3.61 -13.79
N VAL A 236 -2.07 -3.15 -14.83
CA VAL A 236 -1.62 -3.28 -16.22
C VAL A 236 -1.69 -1.93 -16.91
N TYR A 237 -0.61 -1.59 -17.63
CA TYR A 237 -0.45 -0.33 -18.34
C TYR A 237 -0.07 -0.57 -19.81
N PRO A 238 -0.57 0.28 -20.74
CA PRO A 238 -0.13 0.22 -22.13
C PRO A 238 1.32 0.69 -22.29
N LEU A 239 2.16 -0.11 -22.94
CA LEU A 239 3.56 0.22 -23.23
C LEU A 239 3.68 1.44 -24.15
N CYS A 240 2.74 1.60 -25.09
CA CYS A 240 2.68 2.70 -26.04
C CYS A 240 2.09 4.00 -25.47
N SER A 241 1.73 4.04 -24.18
CA SER A 241 1.15 5.22 -23.56
C SER A 241 2.14 6.39 -23.54
N ALA A 242 1.67 7.59 -23.86
CA ALA A 242 2.46 8.81 -23.68
C ALA A 242 2.78 9.08 -22.20
N ASP A 243 1.98 8.54 -21.28
CA ASP A 243 2.12 8.67 -19.83
C ASP A 243 2.92 7.51 -19.21
N TYR A 244 3.75 6.82 -19.99
CA TYR A 244 4.57 5.70 -19.53
C TYR A 244 5.36 6.00 -18.24
N GLY A 245 5.96 7.18 -18.14
CA GLY A 245 6.68 7.60 -16.93
C GLY A 245 5.78 7.75 -15.70
N VAL A 246 4.51 8.10 -15.89
CA VAL A 246 3.51 8.16 -14.81
C VAL A 246 3.11 6.75 -14.38
N ALA A 247 2.97 5.81 -15.32
CA ALA A 247 2.71 4.40 -15.01
C ALA A 247 3.82 3.82 -14.11
N LEU A 248 5.09 4.01 -14.45
CA LEU A 248 6.21 3.54 -13.62
C LEU A 248 6.25 4.20 -12.24
N ALA A 249 5.96 5.51 -12.15
CA ALA A 249 5.84 6.20 -10.87
C ALA A 249 4.67 5.65 -10.02
N ASN A 250 3.55 5.31 -10.65
CA ASN A 250 2.41 4.70 -9.97
C ASN A 250 2.73 3.30 -9.45
N ILE A 251 3.44 2.48 -10.23
CA ILE A 251 3.92 1.16 -9.77
C ILE A 251 4.85 1.35 -8.56
N GLY A 252 5.82 2.26 -8.66
CA GLY A 252 6.73 2.56 -7.55
C GLY A 252 5.99 3.03 -6.30
N ARG A 253 5.00 3.89 -6.47
CA ARG A 253 4.12 4.33 -5.38
C ARG A 253 3.35 3.15 -4.79
N ASP A 254 2.63 2.40 -5.60
CA ASP A 254 1.81 1.26 -5.15
C ASP A 254 2.63 0.25 -4.35
N ILE A 255 3.80 -0.14 -4.85
CA ILE A 255 4.69 -1.03 -4.13
C ILE A 255 5.17 -0.38 -2.81
N SER A 256 5.55 0.90 -2.83
CA SER A 256 6.07 1.59 -1.65
C SER A 256 5.02 1.96 -0.59
N THR A 257 3.74 2.08 -0.98
CA THR A 257 2.65 2.53 -0.11
C THR A 257 1.68 1.42 0.27
N VAL A 258 1.31 0.54 -0.66
CA VAL A 258 0.30 -0.50 -0.45
C VAL A 258 0.95 -1.82 -0.07
N ILE A 259 2.06 -2.17 -0.71
CA ILE A 259 2.73 -3.46 -0.49
C ILE A 259 3.70 -3.40 0.68
N ALA A 260 4.37 -2.27 0.90
CA ALA A 260 5.48 -2.18 1.85
C ALA A 260 5.15 -1.48 3.18
N ARG A 261 3.90 -1.04 3.36
CA ARG A 261 3.43 -0.43 4.61
C ARG A 261 2.25 -1.23 5.14
N PRO A 262 2.52 -2.26 5.96
CA PRO A 262 1.49 -3.03 6.61
C PRO A 262 0.55 -2.10 7.37
N GLN A 263 -0.75 -2.14 7.13
CA GLN A 263 -1.70 -1.27 7.80
C GLN A 263 -2.97 -1.97 8.28
N ILE A 264 -3.54 -1.43 9.35
CA ILE A 264 -4.84 -1.81 9.89
C ILE A 264 -5.72 -0.57 9.92
N ASP A 265 -6.82 -0.60 9.16
CA ASP A 265 -7.80 0.48 9.15
C ASP A 265 -8.49 0.59 10.51
N LEU A 266 -8.79 1.82 10.95
CA LEU A 266 -9.55 2.08 12.16
C LEU A 266 -11.02 2.29 11.82
N THR A 267 -11.92 1.73 12.63
CA THR A 267 -13.38 1.89 12.42
C THR A 267 -13.88 3.30 12.70
N ASP A 268 -13.16 4.04 13.56
CA ASP A 268 -13.51 5.39 14.01
C ASP A 268 -12.25 6.25 14.08
N ARG A 269 -12.40 7.58 14.09
CA ARG A 269 -11.26 8.49 14.27
C ARG A 269 -10.80 8.50 15.73
N PRO A 270 -9.57 8.10 16.03
CA PRO A 270 -9.04 8.07 17.39
C PRO A 270 -8.65 9.45 17.90
N GLU A 271 -8.75 9.66 19.20
CA GLU A 271 -7.92 10.63 19.91
C GLU A 271 -6.49 10.09 19.93
N THR A 272 -5.63 10.67 19.11
CA THR A 272 -4.31 10.09 18.76
C THR A 272 -3.41 9.74 19.95
N SER A 273 -3.48 10.49 21.05
CA SER A 273 -2.71 10.25 22.29
C SER A 273 -3.16 9.01 23.07
N THR A 274 -4.33 8.47 22.75
CA THR A 274 -4.94 7.31 23.43
C THR A 274 -4.71 6.00 22.68
N ILE A 275 -4.15 6.04 21.47
CA ILE A 275 -3.91 4.84 20.66
C ILE A 275 -2.87 3.96 21.34
N ARG A 276 -3.25 2.71 21.57
CA ARG A 276 -2.39 1.65 22.08
C ARG A 276 -2.45 0.48 21.12
N VAL A 277 -1.28 -0.07 20.81
CA VAL A 277 -1.13 -1.23 19.94
C VAL A 277 -0.37 -2.29 20.73
N ASP A 278 -1.02 -3.39 21.04
CA ASP A 278 -0.49 -4.46 21.87
C ASP A 278 -0.33 -5.74 21.05
N TYR A 279 0.84 -6.37 21.14
CA TYR A 279 1.14 -7.65 20.52
C TYR A 279 1.59 -8.64 21.58
N LYS A 280 0.90 -9.79 21.70
CA LYS A 280 1.13 -10.81 22.75
C LYS A 280 1.20 -10.22 24.18
N GLY A 281 0.35 -9.22 24.46
CA GLY A 281 0.29 -8.53 25.76
C GLY A 281 1.43 -7.54 26.03
N ARG A 282 2.29 -7.27 25.03
CA ARG A 282 3.32 -6.24 25.08
C ARG A 282 2.91 -5.04 24.23
N LEU A 283 2.99 -3.85 24.82
CA LEU A 283 2.80 -2.60 24.09
C LEU A 283 3.90 -2.44 23.03
N LEU A 284 3.50 -2.26 21.78
CA LEU A 284 4.34 -1.84 20.68
C LEU A 284 4.42 -0.30 20.68
N PRO A 285 5.61 0.30 20.90
CA PRO A 285 5.77 1.74 20.85
C PRO A 285 5.35 2.32 19.50
N GLY A 286 4.50 3.36 19.52
CA GLY A 286 4.21 4.18 18.35
C GLY A 286 5.19 5.36 18.24
N GLY A 287 5.28 5.98 17.07
CA GLY A 287 6.09 7.19 16.83
C GLY A 287 7.08 7.06 15.67
N PRO A 288 8.07 7.95 15.55
CA PRO A 288 9.13 7.85 14.55
C PRO A 288 9.94 6.56 14.68
N GLN A 289 10.35 5.99 13.53
CA GLN A 289 11.14 4.74 13.53
C GLN A 289 12.52 4.93 14.18
N GLU A 290 13.12 6.11 14.05
CA GLU A 290 14.41 6.46 14.66
C GLU A 290 14.40 6.45 16.20
N ASP A 291 13.21 6.66 16.80
CA ASP A 291 13.00 6.61 18.25
C ASP A 291 12.56 5.21 18.74
N GLY A 292 12.61 4.20 17.86
CA GLY A 292 12.16 2.83 18.17
C GLY A 292 10.66 2.60 18.00
N GLY A 293 9.96 3.50 17.30
CA GLY A 293 8.55 3.32 16.92
C GLY A 293 8.35 2.17 15.94
N TYR A 294 7.31 1.35 16.18
CA TYR A 294 6.90 0.24 15.32
C TYR A 294 5.80 0.64 14.33
N TRP A 295 5.00 1.63 14.70
CA TRP A 295 3.85 2.09 13.94
C TRP A 295 3.62 3.59 14.12
N TYR A 296 2.85 4.17 13.22
CA TYR A 296 2.31 5.52 13.34
C TYR A 296 0.85 5.54 12.88
N TYR A 297 0.08 6.52 13.33
CA TYR A 297 -1.28 6.73 12.85
C TYR A 297 -1.28 7.65 11.63
N ASP A 298 -1.85 7.19 10.52
CA ASP A 298 -2.06 8.00 9.33
C ASP A 298 -3.48 8.61 9.36
N TYR A 299 -3.55 9.93 9.52
CA TYR A 299 -4.83 10.66 9.63
C TYR A 299 -5.66 10.62 8.33
N GLY A 300 -4.99 10.57 7.17
CA GLY A 300 -5.65 10.57 5.86
C GLY A 300 -6.29 9.23 5.56
N LEU A 301 -5.58 8.15 5.87
CA LEU A 301 -6.06 6.78 5.72
C LEU A 301 -6.97 6.34 6.86
N ASN A 302 -6.94 7.05 8.00
CA ASN A 302 -7.53 6.60 9.25
C ASN A 302 -7.06 5.19 9.64
N ALA A 303 -5.75 4.95 9.57
CA ALA A 303 -5.17 3.62 9.73
C ALA A 303 -3.93 3.65 10.64
N ILE A 304 -3.67 2.53 11.32
CA ILE A 304 -2.39 2.26 11.97
C ILE A 304 -1.47 1.65 10.94
N VAL A 305 -0.38 2.36 10.62
CA VAL A 305 0.62 1.93 9.66
C VAL A 305 1.85 1.47 10.40
N PHE A 306 2.27 0.23 10.15
CA PHE A 306 3.48 -0.36 10.70
C PHE A 306 4.66 -0.08 9.76
N TYR A 307 5.83 0.22 10.32
CA TYR A 307 7.06 0.29 9.52
C TYR A 307 7.54 -1.09 9.08
N SER A 308 7.25 -2.12 9.88
CA SER A 308 7.49 -3.52 9.55
C SER A 308 6.63 -4.43 10.43
N LEU A 309 6.40 -5.68 10.00
CA LEU A 309 5.78 -6.75 10.80
C LEU A 309 6.80 -7.69 11.46
N GLU A 310 8.08 -7.33 11.51
CA GLU A 310 9.15 -8.22 11.99
C GLU A 310 9.08 -8.53 13.49
N PHE A 311 8.22 -7.83 14.23
CA PHE A 311 7.88 -8.16 15.62
C PHE A 311 7.09 -9.47 15.76
N SER A 312 6.47 -9.96 14.66
CA SER A 312 5.81 -11.26 14.61
C SER A 312 6.58 -12.27 13.75
N THR A 313 6.51 -13.52 14.17
CA THR A 313 7.05 -14.64 13.40
C THR A 313 6.02 -15.60 12.85
N ASP A 314 4.74 -15.40 13.19
CA ASP A 314 3.63 -16.29 12.87
C ASP A 314 2.45 -15.44 12.37
N GLU A 315 2.00 -15.69 11.13
CA GLU A 315 0.93 -14.93 10.49
C GLU A 315 -0.45 -15.18 11.10
N THR A 316 -0.57 -16.21 11.96
CA THR A 316 -1.76 -16.47 12.77
C THR A 316 -1.79 -15.68 14.08
N ASP A 317 -0.72 -14.96 14.41
CA ASP A 317 -0.73 -14.02 15.53
C ASP A 317 -1.69 -12.85 15.27
N SER A 318 -2.04 -12.12 16.32
CA SER A 318 -2.87 -10.92 16.22
C SER A 318 -2.30 -9.73 16.98
N VAL A 319 -2.70 -8.55 16.55
CA VAL A 319 -2.44 -7.28 17.21
C VAL A 319 -3.76 -6.72 17.73
N SER A 320 -3.76 -6.27 18.98
CA SER A 320 -4.89 -5.56 19.58
C SER A 320 -4.63 -4.06 19.50
N ILE A 321 -5.60 -3.31 19.00
CA ILE A 321 -5.53 -1.84 18.92
C ILE A 321 -6.67 -1.30 19.77
N THR A 322 -6.35 -0.40 20.70
CA THR A 322 -7.32 0.25 21.59
C THR A 322 -7.12 1.76 21.55
N TYR A 323 -8.21 2.52 21.48
CA TYR A 323 -8.18 3.99 21.44
C TYR A 323 -9.50 4.61 21.88
N GLU A 324 -9.50 5.87 22.30
CA GLU A 324 -10.72 6.65 22.49
C GLU A 324 -11.16 7.33 21.19
N LYS A 325 -12.46 7.38 20.90
CA LYS A 325 -13.00 8.10 19.73
C LYS A 325 -12.91 9.61 19.93
N THR A 326 -12.61 10.34 18.87
CA THR A 326 -12.75 11.80 18.86
C THR A 326 -14.23 12.14 19.05
N GLY A 327 -14.57 12.88 20.11
CA GLY A 327 -15.98 13.16 20.46
C GLY A 327 -16.74 13.92 19.37
N GLY A 328 -17.85 13.37 18.90
CA GLY A 328 -18.82 14.04 18.03
C GLY A 328 -19.94 14.71 18.84
N LEU A 329 -20.43 15.87 18.38
CA LEU A 329 -21.65 16.50 18.89
C LEU A 329 -22.86 15.73 18.33
N VAL A 330 -23.72 15.18 19.20
CA VAL A 330 -24.94 14.47 18.79
C VAL A 330 -26.15 15.42 18.92
N PRO A 331 -26.97 15.63 17.87
CA PRO A 331 -28.25 16.33 17.99
C PRO A 331 -29.25 15.49 18.78
N ALA A 332 -30.01 16.12 19.69
CA ALA A 332 -31.02 15.42 20.50
C ALA A 332 -32.09 14.72 19.63
N ALA A 333 -32.34 13.44 19.91
CA ALA A 333 -33.52 12.74 19.42
C ALA A 333 -34.78 13.38 20.04
N SER A 334 -35.78 13.68 19.20
CA SER A 334 -37.08 14.14 19.66
C SER A 334 -37.75 13.01 20.45
N ALA A 335 -37.96 13.22 21.75
CA ALA A 335 -38.82 12.34 22.54
C ALA A 335 -40.26 12.46 22.00
N SER A 336 -40.82 11.33 21.56
CA SER A 336 -42.23 11.16 21.20
C SER A 336 -43.10 10.93 22.42
#